data_AF-A0A6M3LF66-F1
#
_entry.id   AF-A0A6M3LF66-F1
#
_cell.length_a   1.000
_cell.length_b   1.000
_cell.length_c   1.000
_cell.angle_alpha   90.00
_cell.angle_beta   90.00
_cell.angle_gamma   90.00
#
_symmetry.space_group_name_H-M   'P 1'
#
loop_
_entity.id
_entity.type
_entity.pdbx_description
1 polymer ?
#
loop_
_entity_poly.entity_id
_entity_poly.type
_entity_poly.pdbx_seq_one_letter_code
_entity_poly.pdbx_strand_id
1 'polypeptide(L)'
;MDWIVVSKGDIRARGIADRHYSRQKKGTPLFTRPGNNLVFLTKDCSALWVSWKPANGIKRMDTAGDVYECTIFHRDGGVLASELVREAIELTEQLWGKSPDGWITYIADDKVKSVNPGYCFKQAGFQVAGRNKKGNLTKLVAPNKGGGEK
;
A
#
# COMPACT_ATOMS: atom_id res chain seq x y z
N MET A 1 4.96 -14.51 -8.03
CA MET A 1 3.50 -14.64 -8.28
C MET A 1 3.13 -13.78 -9.49
N ASP A 2 2.10 -14.13 -10.27
CA ASP A 2 1.71 -13.31 -11.43
C ASP A 2 0.72 -12.20 -11.06
N TRP A 3 1.26 -11.05 -10.65
CA TRP A 3 0.52 -9.80 -10.56
C TRP A 3 0.15 -9.29 -11.96
N ILE A 4 -1.08 -8.81 -12.12
CA ILE A 4 -1.51 -8.08 -13.32
C ILE A 4 -1.84 -6.64 -12.95
N VAL A 5 -1.44 -5.71 -13.82
CA VAL A 5 -1.82 -4.30 -13.70
C VAL A 5 -3.25 -4.15 -14.19
N VAL A 6 -4.10 -3.55 -13.37
CA VAL A 6 -5.51 -3.33 -13.69
C VAL A 6 -5.90 -1.86 -13.51
N SER A 7 -7.02 -1.49 -14.11
CA SER A 7 -7.62 -0.17 -13.92
C SER A 7 -8.11 0.00 -12.48
N LYS A 8 -8.07 1.23 -11.97
CA LYS A 8 -8.73 1.66 -10.71
C LYS A 8 -10.26 1.55 -10.71
N GLY A 9 -10.85 1.15 -11.84
CA GLY A 9 -12.26 0.80 -11.99
C GLY A 9 -12.50 -0.67 -12.35
N ASP A 10 -11.49 -1.54 -12.31
CA ASP A 10 -11.66 -2.96 -12.58
C ASP A 10 -12.63 -3.58 -11.57
N ILE A 11 -13.66 -4.27 -12.08
CA ILE A 11 -14.76 -4.80 -11.27
C ILE A 11 -14.29 -5.88 -10.27
N ARG A 12 -13.27 -6.67 -10.63
CA ARG A 12 -12.72 -7.73 -9.78
C ARG A 12 -11.93 -7.10 -8.63
N ALA A 13 -11.06 -6.15 -8.95
CA ALA A 13 -10.32 -5.39 -7.95
C ALA A 13 -11.25 -4.62 -7.01
N ARG A 14 -12.33 -4.02 -7.55
CA ARG A 14 -13.36 -3.34 -6.75
C ARG A 14 -14.03 -4.28 -5.75
N GLY A 15 -14.36 -5.52 -6.15
CA GLY A 15 -14.94 -6.52 -5.25
C GLY A 15 -14.04 -6.83 -4.04
N ILE A 16 -12.72 -6.90 -4.27
CA ILE A 16 -11.75 -7.06 -3.18
C ILE A 16 -11.64 -5.78 -2.35
N ALA A 17 -11.52 -4.61 -3.00
CA ALA A 17 -11.42 -3.32 -2.34
C ALA A 17 -12.64 -3.00 -1.45
N ASP A 18 -13.83 -3.46 -1.82
CA ASP A 18 -15.07 -3.30 -1.04
C ASP A 18 -15.05 -4.05 0.30
N ARG A 19 -14.14 -5.01 0.47
CA ARG A 19 -13.91 -5.74 1.73
C ARG A 19 -12.82 -5.12 2.60
N HIS A 20 -12.04 -4.19 2.07
CA HIS A 20 -10.97 -3.53 2.83
C HIS A 20 -11.55 -2.43 3.75
N TYR A 21 -11.04 -2.34 4.98
CA TYR A 21 -11.56 -1.44 6.01
C TYR A 21 -11.41 0.06 5.68
N SER A 22 -10.49 0.43 4.78
CA SER A 22 -10.33 1.82 4.35
C SER A 22 -11.45 2.28 3.40
N ARG A 23 -12.30 1.36 2.93
CA ARG A 23 -13.33 1.68 1.96
C ARG A 23 -14.50 2.44 2.59
N GLN A 24 -14.65 3.71 2.22
CA GLN A 24 -15.71 4.58 2.73
C GLN A 24 -17.08 4.30 2.09
N LYS A 25 -17.13 4.13 0.76
CA LYS A 25 -18.36 3.88 0.00
C LYS A 25 -18.19 2.62 -0.86
N LYS A 26 -18.79 1.51 -0.40
CA LYS A 26 -18.79 0.23 -1.12
C LYS A 26 -19.59 0.36 -2.42
N GLY A 27 -19.15 -0.33 -3.47
CA GLY A 27 -19.82 -0.29 -4.78
C GLY A 27 -19.49 0.91 -5.66
N THR A 28 -18.87 1.99 -5.14
CA THR A 28 -18.40 3.10 -5.99
C THR A 28 -17.42 2.58 -7.06
N PRO A 29 -17.52 3.00 -8.35
CA PRO A 29 -16.68 2.46 -9.42
C PRO A 29 -15.19 2.66 -9.20
N LEU A 30 -14.79 3.85 -8.74
CA LEU A 30 -13.40 4.18 -8.46
C LEU A 30 -13.11 4.00 -6.97
N PHE A 31 -12.11 3.19 -6.65
CA PHE A 31 -11.75 2.85 -5.26
C PHE A 31 -10.43 3.45 -4.79
N THR A 32 -9.77 4.24 -5.64
CA THR A 32 -8.50 4.91 -5.33
C THR A 32 -8.70 6.40 -5.11
N ARG A 33 -7.83 7.01 -4.32
CA ARG A 33 -7.80 8.48 -4.12
C ARG A 33 -7.23 9.21 -5.36
N PRO A 34 -7.48 10.53 -5.51
CA PRO A 34 -6.87 11.34 -6.57
C PRO A 34 -5.33 11.32 -6.52
N GLY A 35 -4.69 11.38 -7.68
CA GLY A 35 -3.24 11.26 -7.86
C GLY A 35 -2.84 10.11 -8.78
N ASN A 36 -1.56 9.75 -8.77
CA ASN A 36 -1.04 8.63 -9.53
C ASN A 36 -1.28 7.32 -8.76
N ASN A 37 -1.84 6.32 -9.43
CA ASN A 37 -2.19 5.04 -8.83
C ASN A 37 -1.67 3.90 -9.71
N LEU A 38 -1.10 2.87 -9.09
CA LEU A 38 -0.88 1.56 -9.70
C LEU A 38 -1.66 0.54 -8.91
N VAL A 39 -2.49 -0.23 -9.60
CA VAL A 39 -3.32 -1.27 -9.01
C VAL A 39 -2.83 -2.61 -9.52
N PHE A 40 -2.44 -3.48 -8.60
CA PHE A 40 -2.09 -4.86 -8.90
C PHE A 40 -3.13 -5.80 -8.33
N LEU A 41 -3.54 -6.75 -9.15
CA LEU A 41 -4.44 -7.84 -8.81
C LEU A 41 -3.72 -9.14 -9.16
N THR A 42 -3.74 -10.14 -8.29
CA THR A 42 -3.22 -11.46 -8.67
C THR A 42 -4.16 -12.11 -9.71
N LYS A 43 -3.62 -12.92 -10.62
CA LYS A 43 -4.44 -13.58 -11.68
C LYS A 43 -5.64 -14.36 -11.14
N ASP A 44 -5.49 -14.98 -9.97
CA ASP A 44 -6.51 -15.75 -9.26
C ASP A 44 -7.48 -14.87 -8.42
N CYS A 45 -7.31 -13.54 -8.44
CA CYS A 45 -8.07 -12.58 -7.65
C CYS A 45 -8.02 -12.82 -6.14
N SER A 46 -6.94 -13.44 -5.62
CA SER A 46 -6.75 -13.66 -4.19
C SER A 46 -6.10 -12.49 -3.46
N ALA A 47 -5.38 -11.59 -4.14
CA ALA A 47 -4.76 -10.42 -3.52
C ALA A 47 -4.86 -9.15 -4.37
N LEU A 48 -4.99 -8.02 -3.67
CA LEU A 48 -5.06 -6.67 -4.21
C LEU A 48 -4.00 -5.80 -3.55
N TRP A 49 -3.28 -5.03 -4.36
CA TRP A 49 -2.34 -4.01 -3.92
C TRP A 49 -2.59 -2.69 -4.66
N VAL A 50 -2.50 -1.56 -3.96
CA VAL A 50 -2.61 -0.22 -4.55
C VAL A 50 -1.47 0.68 -4.07
N SER A 51 -0.58 1.02 -5.01
CA SER A 51 0.45 2.04 -4.83
C SER A 51 -0.11 3.42 -5.19
N TRP A 52 0.29 4.43 -4.44
CA TRP A 52 -0.09 5.82 -4.66
C TRP A 52 1.11 6.76 -4.54
N LYS A 53 1.16 7.77 -5.40
CA LYS A 53 2.01 8.95 -5.24
C LYS A 53 1.25 10.22 -5.66
N PRO A 54 1.64 11.40 -5.16
CA PRO A 54 1.04 12.66 -5.61
C PRO A 54 1.09 12.83 -7.14
N ALA A 55 0.17 13.63 -7.68
CA ALA A 55 0.30 14.08 -9.06
C ALA A 55 1.51 15.03 -9.19
N ASN A 56 2.05 15.14 -10.40
CA ASN A 56 3.22 15.99 -10.66
C ASN A 56 2.97 17.43 -10.17
N GLY A 57 3.92 17.99 -9.43
CA GLY A 57 3.82 19.34 -8.86
C GLY A 57 3.01 19.44 -7.57
N ILE A 58 2.40 18.36 -7.09
CA ILE A 58 1.66 18.35 -5.81
C ILE A 58 2.54 17.66 -4.75
N LYS A 59 2.74 18.33 -3.61
CA LYS A 59 3.38 17.70 -2.45
C LYS A 59 2.35 17.02 -1.57
N ARG A 60 2.77 15.96 -0.87
CA ARG A 60 1.96 15.39 0.19
C ARG A 60 1.76 16.44 1.30
N MET A 61 0.57 16.46 1.90
CA MET A 61 0.27 17.34 3.04
C MET A 61 0.68 16.72 4.39
N ASP A 62 1.07 15.44 4.40
CA ASP A 62 1.69 14.81 5.56
C ASP A 62 3.21 15.05 5.54
N THR A 63 3.83 14.98 6.71
CA THR A 63 5.29 15.13 6.88
C THR A 63 6.05 13.86 6.47
N ALA A 64 5.50 13.09 5.51
CA ALA A 64 6.02 11.79 5.13
C ALA A 64 7.15 11.86 4.08
N GLY A 65 7.45 13.03 3.54
CA GLY A 65 8.47 13.19 2.48
C GLY A 65 7.96 12.77 1.10
N ASP A 66 8.91 12.50 0.19
CA ASP A 66 8.64 12.03 -1.17
C ASP A 66 8.69 10.49 -1.24
N VAL A 67 7.62 9.89 -0.69
CA VAL A 67 7.45 8.45 -0.53
C VAL A 67 6.32 7.91 -1.39
N TYR A 68 6.44 6.64 -1.78
CA TYR A 68 5.30 5.87 -2.32
C TYR A 68 4.45 5.29 -1.20
N GLU A 69 3.14 5.30 -1.36
CA GLU A 69 2.20 4.83 -0.34
C GLU A 69 1.48 3.57 -0.80
N CYS A 70 1.44 2.56 0.07
CA CYS A 70 0.47 1.49 -0.03
C CYS A 70 -0.84 1.94 0.62
N THR A 71 -1.88 2.18 -0.20
CA THR A 71 -3.18 2.67 0.26
C THR A 71 -4.20 1.57 0.51
N ILE A 72 -4.07 0.45 -0.19
CA ILE A 72 -4.89 -0.76 -0.02
C ILE A 72 -3.97 -1.96 -0.20
N PHE A 73 -4.00 -2.86 0.78
CA PHE A 73 -3.49 -4.22 0.64
C PHE A 73 -4.50 -5.18 1.26
N HIS A 74 -4.99 -6.12 0.47
CA HIS A 74 -5.90 -7.17 0.91
C HIS A 74 -5.48 -8.50 0.30
N ARG A 75 -5.60 -9.59 1.06
CA ARG A 75 -5.45 -10.94 0.55
C ARG A 75 -6.46 -11.89 1.17
N ASP A 76 -6.86 -12.90 0.43
CA ASP A 76 -7.68 -14.03 0.89
C ASP A 76 -6.82 -15.29 0.96
N GLY A 77 -6.06 -15.46 2.04
CA GLY A 77 -5.26 -16.66 2.24
C GLY A 77 -4.09 -16.81 1.26
N GLY A 78 -3.63 -18.04 1.04
CA GLY A 78 -2.54 -18.37 0.11
C GLY A 78 -1.15 -17.94 0.59
N VAL A 79 -0.37 -17.36 -0.32
CA VAL A 79 1.03 -16.95 -0.13
C VAL A 79 1.21 -16.00 1.06
N LEU A 80 2.42 -16.01 1.62
CA LEU A 80 2.77 -15.15 2.73
C LEU A 80 2.55 -13.68 2.35
N ALA A 81 1.78 -12.99 3.18
CA ALA A 81 1.45 -11.58 2.99
C ALA A 81 2.69 -10.70 2.78
N SER A 82 3.77 -10.97 3.51
CA SER A 82 5.01 -10.22 3.41
C SER A 82 5.73 -10.41 2.09
N GLU A 83 5.60 -11.57 1.43
CA GLU A 83 6.17 -11.81 0.10
C GLU A 83 5.40 -11.00 -0.94
N LEU A 84 4.07 -11.03 -0.89
CA LEU A 84 3.20 -10.22 -1.75
C LEU A 84 3.49 -8.72 -1.62
N VAL A 85 3.75 -8.23 -0.39
CA VAL A 85 4.15 -6.82 -0.16
C VAL A 85 5.48 -6.51 -0.84
N ARG A 86 6.51 -7.36 -0.70
CA ARG A 86 7.82 -7.14 -1.32
C ARG A 86 7.75 -7.16 -2.85
N GLU A 87 7.06 -8.16 -3.41
CA GLU A 87 6.85 -8.27 -4.86
C GLU A 87 6.13 -7.02 -5.42
N ALA A 88 5.06 -6.56 -4.75
CA ALA A 88 4.31 -5.40 -5.21
C ALA A 88 5.10 -4.08 -5.12
N ILE A 89 5.98 -3.95 -4.12
CA ILE A 89 6.93 -2.83 -4.03
C ILE A 89 7.89 -2.86 -5.20
N GLU A 90 8.54 -4.01 -5.45
CA GLU A 90 9.50 -4.19 -6.53
C GLU A 90 8.86 -3.87 -7.89
N LEU A 91 7.69 -4.44 -8.18
CA LEU A 91 6.95 -4.17 -9.42
C LEU A 91 6.55 -2.70 -9.57
N THR A 92 6.18 -2.04 -8.47
CA THR A 92 5.88 -0.61 -8.52
C THR A 92 7.14 0.19 -8.87
N GLU A 93 8.28 -0.14 -8.27
CA GLU A 93 9.54 0.56 -8.55
C GLU A 93 10.08 0.27 -9.95
N GLN A 94 9.81 -0.91 -10.51
CA GLN A 94 10.10 -1.19 -11.92
C GLN A 94 9.26 -0.30 -12.87
N LEU A 95 8.01 -0.01 -12.53
CA LEU A 95 7.10 0.78 -13.38
C LEU A 95 7.21 2.30 -13.16
N TRP A 96 7.49 2.74 -11.94
CA TRP A 96 7.54 4.16 -11.57
C TRP A 96 8.95 4.69 -11.32
N GLY A 97 9.96 3.83 -11.35
CA GLY A 97 11.27 4.12 -10.77
C GLY A 97 11.26 3.96 -9.25
N LYS A 98 12.45 3.79 -8.68
CA LYS A 98 12.66 3.68 -7.22
C LYS A 98 12.00 4.85 -6.50
N SER A 99 11.33 4.58 -5.39
CA SER A 99 10.76 5.66 -4.58
C SER A 99 11.88 6.56 -4.06
N PRO A 100 11.75 7.90 -4.03
CA PRO A 100 12.85 8.77 -3.56
C PRO A 100 13.23 8.55 -2.09
N ASP A 101 12.25 8.57 -1.18
CA ASP A 101 12.46 8.42 0.26
C ASP A 101 12.04 7.03 0.80
N GLY A 102 11.50 6.17 -0.06
CA GLY A 102 11.03 4.83 0.28
C GLY A 102 9.51 4.77 0.41
N TRP A 103 9.02 3.87 1.25
CA TRP A 103 7.60 3.52 1.30
C TRP A 103 6.92 3.87 2.61
N ILE A 104 5.63 4.14 2.54
CA ILE A 104 4.76 4.37 3.69
C ILE A 104 3.46 3.57 3.58
N THR A 105 2.90 3.19 4.73
CA THR A 105 1.50 2.78 4.86
C THR A 105 0.94 3.18 6.22
N TYR A 106 -0.38 3.22 6.33
CA TYR A 106 -1.10 3.52 7.57
C TYR A 106 -2.04 2.36 7.90
N ILE A 107 -1.93 1.85 9.13
CA ILE A 107 -2.73 0.72 9.60
C ILE A 107 -3.76 1.21 10.60
N ALA A 108 -5.03 0.88 10.39
CA ALA A 108 -6.09 1.11 11.37
C ALA A 108 -6.06 -0.01 12.42
N ASP A 109 -5.40 0.26 13.54
CA ASP A 109 -5.18 -0.73 14.62
C ASP A 109 -6.50 -1.37 15.09
N ASP A 110 -7.59 -0.60 15.15
CA ASP A 110 -8.91 -1.04 15.58
C ASP A 110 -9.67 -1.88 14.53
N LYS A 111 -9.17 -1.93 13.29
CA LYS A 111 -9.79 -2.66 12.17
C LYS A 111 -9.05 -3.94 11.79
N VAL A 112 -7.90 -4.21 12.41
CA VAL A 112 -7.12 -5.43 12.16
C VAL A 112 -7.29 -6.40 13.32
N LYS A 113 -7.47 -7.69 13.00
CA LYS A 113 -7.59 -8.76 14.01
C LYS A 113 -6.25 -9.13 14.67
N SER A 114 -5.15 -8.74 14.04
CA SER A 114 -3.80 -9.06 14.52
C SER A 114 -3.48 -8.27 15.79
N VAL A 115 -2.98 -8.95 16.82
CA VAL A 115 -2.38 -8.31 18.02
C VAL A 115 -1.12 -7.51 17.68
N ASN A 116 -0.54 -7.74 16.49
CA ASN A 116 0.57 -6.99 15.95
C ASN A 116 0.12 -6.28 14.65
N PRO A 117 -0.41 -5.05 14.74
CA PRO A 117 -0.87 -4.28 13.57
C PRO A 117 0.23 -4.12 12.53
N GLY A 118 -0.12 -4.40 11.27
CA GLY A 118 0.82 -4.34 10.15
C GLY A 118 1.95 -5.36 10.18
N TYR A 119 1.79 -6.48 10.89
CA TYR A 119 2.84 -7.52 10.99
C TYR A 119 3.42 -7.94 9.63
N CYS A 120 2.60 -8.11 8.60
CA CYS A 120 3.07 -8.44 7.26
C CYS A 120 4.01 -7.37 6.66
N PHE A 121 3.71 -6.10 6.87
CA PHE A 121 4.58 -4.99 6.46
C PHE A 121 5.87 -4.99 7.26
N LYS A 122 5.81 -5.25 8.58
CA LYS A 122 7.02 -5.36 9.42
C LYS A 122 7.93 -6.48 8.94
N GLN A 123 7.36 -7.64 8.63
CA GLN A 123 8.09 -8.74 8.01
C GLN A 123 8.65 -8.36 6.64
N ALA A 124 7.94 -7.54 5.86
CA ALA A 124 8.43 -6.99 4.59
C ALA A 124 9.50 -5.89 4.73
N GLY A 125 9.93 -5.54 5.96
CA GLY A 125 10.99 -4.56 6.21
C GLY A 125 10.49 -3.18 6.64
N PHE A 126 9.19 -2.99 6.83
CA PHE A 126 8.65 -1.74 7.38
C PHE A 126 8.91 -1.64 8.89
N GLN A 127 9.02 -0.41 9.37
CA GLN A 127 9.26 -0.05 10.76
C GLN A 127 8.18 0.93 11.23
N VAL A 128 7.90 0.92 12.53
CA VAL A 128 6.95 1.86 13.14
C VAL A 128 7.57 3.25 13.18
N ALA A 129 6.88 4.25 12.63
CA ALA A 129 7.32 5.66 12.58
C ALA A 129 6.33 6.61 13.26
N GLY A 130 5.62 6.11 14.27
CA GLY A 130 4.62 6.86 15.04
C GLY A 130 3.20 6.64 14.53
N ARG A 131 2.37 7.68 14.64
CA ARG A 131 0.94 7.64 14.30
C ARG A 131 0.55 8.80 13.39
N ASN A 132 -0.62 8.69 12.76
CA ASN A 132 -1.20 9.83 12.03
C ASN A 132 -1.60 10.97 12.99
N LYS A 133 -1.94 12.15 12.45
CA LYS A 133 -2.31 13.35 13.25
C LYS A 133 -3.46 13.12 14.24
N LYS A 134 -4.39 12.20 13.94
CA LYS A 134 -5.53 11.86 14.80
C LYS A 134 -5.21 10.79 15.84
N GLY A 135 -4.01 10.19 15.80
CA GLY A 135 -3.58 9.15 16.73
C GLY A 135 -4.23 7.78 16.53
N ASN A 136 -5.09 7.59 15.53
CA ASN A 136 -5.87 6.36 15.33
C ASN A 136 -5.29 5.40 14.30
N LEU A 137 -4.28 5.81 13.52
CA LEU A 137 -3.58 4.94 12.57
C LEU A 137 -2.11 4.82 12.93
N THR A 138 -1.58 3.60 12.98
CA THR A 138 -0.14 3.34 13.08
C THR A 138 0.52 3.64 11.74
N LYS A 139 1.55 4.51 11.75
CA LYS A 139 2.36 4.83 10.58
C LYS A 139 3.51 3.83 10.47
N LEU A 140 3.62 3.16 9.33
CA LEU A 140 4.73 2.27 9.01
C LEU A 140 5.51 2.84 7.82
N VAL A 141 6.84 2.79 7.90
CA VAL A 141 7.73 3.22 6.81
C VAL A 141 8.75 2.15 6.47
N ALA A 142 9.07 1.99 5.20
CA ALA A 142 10.24 1.25 4.74
C ALA A 142 11.14 2.24 4.01
N PRO A 143 12.11 2.88 4.71
CA PRO A 143 13.01 3.80 4.06
C PRO A 143 13.81 3.03 3.00
N ASN A 144 14.20 3.73 1.94
CA ASN A 144 15.25 3.19 1.09
C ASN A 144 16.44 2.81 1.98
N LYS A 145 17.06 1.66 1.71
CA LYS A 145 18.40 1.40 2.25
C LYS A 145 19.31 2.49 1.68
N GLY A 146 19.48 3.57 2.43
CA GLY A 146 20.45 4.61 2.13
C GLY A 146 21.83 3.99 2.24
N GLY A 147 22.67 4.24 1.23
CA GLY A 147 24.09 3.97 1.28
C GLY A 147 24.66 4.58 2.55
N GLY A 148 24.90 3.74 3.53
CA GLY A 148 25.89 4.03 4.56
C GLY A 148 27.24 3.77 3.92
N GLU A 149 27.73 4.72 3.15
CA GLU A 149 29.16 4.95 2.98
C GLU A 149 29.36 6.42 2.65
N LYS A 150 30.41 6.94 3.29
CA LYS A 150 30.80 8.34 3.39
C LYS A 150 31.19 8.94 2.03
#